data_AF-A0A5C7MYS9-F1
#
_entry.id   AF-A0A5C7MYS9-F1
#
_cell.length_a   1.000
_cell.length_b   1.000
_cell.length_c   1.000
_cell.angle_alpha   90.00
_cell.angle_beta   90.00
_cell.angle_gamma   90.00
#
_symmetry.space_group_name_H-M   'P 1'
#
loop_
_entity.id
_entity.type
_entity.pdbx_description
1 polymer ?
#
loop_
_entity_poly.entity_id
_entity_poly.type
_entity_poly.pdbx_seq_one_letter_code
_entity_poly.pdbx_strand_id
1 'polypeptide(L)'
;MWMLLVGMLLPATPAVDPQQIEQLQLRVDRLSQRSRDEIGLLNHRIPLDDLAVWENHQWRSPLRNEAPGRDSPIRIVHLWSVDCPPCRYELPRLQRIGKQLASDHKRKIALVMVSESVKSEDMQRFEKLGIQLTGEQRGDSAGSVQRALMQALPQYVEPASRSSAPHFGREPPLPVTVVLDSENVVRLAFVGSLEGRHGELVAAVERLVQSEQERLAPPQTNRSLVAGREDKNSRKPQ
;
A
#
# COMPACT_ATOMS: atom_id res chain seq x y z
N MET A 1 -2.31 21.98 -74.02
CA MET A 1 -1.51 20.86 -73.49
C MET A 1 -1.08 21.24 -72.07
N TRP A 2 -1.90 20.91 -71.07
CA TRP A 2 -1.62 21.16 -69.65
C TRP A 2 -1.41 19.79 -69.00
N MET A 3 -0.17 19.45 -68.65
CA MET A 3 0.15 18.29 -67.82
C MET A 3 0.09 18.73 -66.36
N LEU A 4 -0.94 18.27 -65.65
CA LEU A 4 -1.03 18.30 -64.19
C LEU A 4 0.01 17.33 -63.61
N LEU A 5 1.11 17.87 -63.09
CA LEU A 5 2.00 17.15 -62.17
C LEU A 5 1.35 17.17 -60.78
N VAL A 6 0.57 16.14 -60.47
CA VAL A 6 0.14 15.86 -59.10
C VAL A 6 1.31 15.15 -58.41
N GLY A 7 2.15 15.91 -57.73
CA GLY A 7 3.17 15.37 -56.83
C GLY A 7 2.52 14.77 -55.60
N MET A 8 2.63 13.45 -55.44
CA MET A 8 2.31 12.77 -54.18
C MET A 8 3.27 13.25 -53.09
N LEU A 9 2.81 14.16 -52.24
CA LEU A 9 3.43 14.42 -50.94
C LEU A 9 3.07 13.25 -50.02
N LEU A 10 3.95 12.25 -49.90
CA LEU A 10 3.87 11.31 -48.80
C LEU A 10 4.15 12.07 -47.49
N PRO A 11 3.33 11.95 -46.45
CA PRO A 11 3.68 12.49 -45.15
C PRO A 11 4.90 11.73 -44.64
N ALA A 12 6.02 12.43 -44.45
CA ALA A 12 7.17 11.89 -43.74
C ALA A 12 6.72 11.53 -42.31
N THR A 13 6.73 10.25 -41.97
CA THR A 13 6.54 9.83 -40.58
C THR A 13 7.70 10.41 -39.75
N PRO A 14 7.43 11.07 -38.60
CA PRO A 14 8.51 11.57 -37.76
C PRO A 14 9.37 10.38 -37.34
N ALA A 15 10.68 10.46 -37.57
CA ALA A 15 11.62 9.44 -37.12
C ALA A 15 11.54 9.35 -35.59
N VAL A 16 11.21 8.16 -35.08
CA VAL A 16 11.20 7.91 -33.63
C VAL A 16 12.65 7.91 -33.15
N ASP A 17 12.95 8.76 -32.17
CA ASP A 17 14.28 8.87 -31.57
C ASP A 17 14.61 7.58 -30.78
N PRO A 18 15.72 6.87 -31.10
CA PRO A 18 16.14 5.68 -30.37
C PRO A 18 16.25 5.89 -28.85
N GLN A 19 16.63 7.09 -28.39
CA GLN A 19 16.71 7.39 -26.95
C GLN A 19 15.34 7.39 -26.29
N GLN A 20 14.29 7.83 -27.00
CA GLN A 20 12.92 7.78 -26.49
C GLN A 20 12.43 6.35 -26.35
N ILE A 21 12.78 5.46 -27.28
CA ILE A 21 12.43 4.03 -27.22
C ILE A 21 13.07 3.39 -25.98
N GLU A 22 14.36 3.63 -25.75
CA GLU A 22 15.07 3.09 -24.59
C GLU A 22 14.46 3.58 -23.26
N GLN A 23 14.15 4.87 -23.16
CA GLN A 23 13.49 5.43 -21.96
C GLN A 23 12.11 4.83 -21.71
N LEU A 24 11.34 4.58 -22.77
CA LEU A 24 10.03 3.93 -22.67
C LEU A 24 10.15 2.48 -22.23
N GLN A 25 11.12 1.73 -22.77
CA GLN A 25 11.40 0.35 -22.37
C GLN A 25 11.75 0.28 -20.88
N LEU A 26 12.69 1.12 -20.42
CA LEU A 26 13.05 1.20 -18.99
C LEU A 26 11.85 1.52 -18.10
N ARG A 27 10.94 2.38 -18.57
CA ARG A 27 9.70 2.71 -17.85
C ARG A 27 8.76 1.51 -17.78
N VAL A 28 8.57 0.78 -18.89
CA VAL A 28 7.73 -0.43 -18.95
C VAL A 28 8.29 -1.52 -18.05
N ASP A 29 9.60 -1.73 -18.05
CA ASP A 29 10.26 -2.72 -17.20
C ASP A 29 10.09 -2.38 -15.72
N ARG A 30 10.26 -1.11 -15.35
CA ARG A 30 10.04 -0.66 -13.97
C ARG A 30 8.59 -0.88 -13.50
N LEU A 31 7.61 -0.56 -14.37
CA LEU A 31 6.19 -0.79 -14.05
C LEU A 31 5.87 -2.28 -13.92
N SER A 32 6.42 -3.10 -14.82
CA SER A 32 6.26 -4.55 -14.80
C SER A 32 6.89 -5.16 -13.55
N GLN A 33 8.08 -4.68 -13.16
CA GLN A 33 8.76 -5.11 -11.95
C GLN A 33 7.94 -4.76 -10.71
N ARG A 34 7.49 -3.50 -10.61
CA ARG A 34 6.64 -3.07 -9.50
C ARG A 34 5.39 -3.93 -9.36
N SER A 35 4.73 -4.24 -10.48
CA SER A 35 3.55 -5.11 -10.48
C SER A 35 3.87 -6.52 -9.94
N ARG A 36 5.00 -7.11 -10.36
CA ARG A 36 5.48 -8.40 -9.83
C ARG A 36 5.76 -8.35 -8.34
N ASP A 37 6.40 -7.27 -7.88
CA ASP A 37 6.74 -7.07 -6.48
C ASP A 37 5.47 -6.91 -5.61
N GLU A 38 4.51 -6.10 -6.07
CA GLU A 38 3.21 -5.93 -5.39
C GLU A 38 2.43 -7.26 -5.31
N ILE A 39 2.43 -8.07 -6.36
CA ILE A 39 1.80 -9.39 -6.36
C ILE A 39 2.55 -10.36 -5.43
N GLY A 40 3.88 -10.34 -5.44
CA GLY A 40 4.73 -11.21 -4.62
C GLY A 40 4.51 -11.01 -3.11
N LEU A 41 4.18 -9.78 -2.70
CA LEU A 41 3.87 -9.46 -1.30
C LEU A 41 2.53 -10.00 -0.82
N LEU A 42 1.59 -10.33 -1.72
CA LEU A 42 0.25 -10.77 -1.31
C LEU A 42 0.29 -12.08 -0.53
N ASN A 43 -0.62 -12.22 0.43
CA ASN A 43 -0.78 -13.39 1.30
C ASN A 43 0.43 -13.71 2.19
N HIS A 44 1.42 -12.81 2.28
CA HIS A 44 2.53 -12.95 3.22
C HIS A 44 2.16 -12.32 4.56
N ARG A 45 2.67 -12.90 5.65
CA ARG A 45 2.48 -12.37 7.01
C ARG A 45 3.60 -11.41 7.34
N ILE A 46 3.27 -10.23 7.85
CA ILE A 46 4.24 -9.22 8.30
C ILE A 46 4.33 -9.25 9.83
N PRO A 47 5.52 -9.48 10.42
CA PRO A 47 5.69 -9.42 11.87
C PRO A 47 5.66 -7.96 12.33
N LEU A 48 4.82 -7.62 13.31
CA LEU A 48 4.70 -6.26 13.85
C LEU A 48 4.96 -6.18 15.36
N ASP A 49 5.23 -7.30 16.02
CA ASP A 49 5.17 -7.40 17.48
C ASP A 49 6.36 -6.72 18.20
N ASP A 50 7.53 -6.68 17.56
CA ASP A 50 8.79 -6.20 18.16
C ASP A 50 9.21 -4.80 17.66
N LEU A 51 8.25 -4.02 17.14
CA LEU A 51 8.56 -2.70 16.61
C LEU A 51 8.78 -1.68 17.73
N ALA A 52 9.87 -0.94 17.65
CA ALA A 52 10.16 0.19 18.53
C ALA A 52 9.08 1.26 18.41
N VAL A 53 8.92 2.09 19.43
CA VAL A 53 7.89 3.12 19.51
C VAL A 53 8.55 4.49 19.54
N TRP A 54 8.11 5.40 18.67
CA TRP A 54 8.55 6.79 18.72
C TRP A 54 7.71 7.55 19.73
N GLU A 55 8.31 7.92 20.86
CA GLU A 55 7.63 8.67 21.92
C GLU A 55 8.62 9.60 22.62
N ASN A 56 8.18 10.81 22.97
CA ASN A 56 9.03 11.81 23.64
C ASN A 56 10.36 12.07 22.89
N HIS A 57 10.30 12.12 21.56
CA HIS A 57 11.45 12.31 20.67
C HIS A 57 12.55 11.23 20.79
N GLN A 58 12.20 10.03 21.25
CA GLN A 58 13.13 8.91 21.36
C GLN A 58 12.47 7.61 20.92
N TRP A 59 13.26 6.72 20.33
CA TRP A 59 12.87 5.33 20.17
C TRP A 59 12.94 4.61 21.51
N ARG A 60 11.84 3.95 21.88
CA ARG A 60 11.80 3.03 23.02
C ARG A 60 11.37 1.64 22.57
N SER A 61 11.72 0.63 23.36
CA SER A 61 11.18 -0.72 23.17
C SER A 61 9.65 -0.74 23.37
N PRO A 62 8.93 -1.60 22.65
CA PRO A 62 7.49 -1.76 22.85
C PRO A 62 7.20 -2.35 24.24
N LEU A 63 6.10 -1.93 24.84
CA LEU A 63 5.58 -2.57 26.04
C LEU A 63 4.88 -3.88 25.68
N ARG A 64 4.67 -4.75 26.69
CA ARG A 64 3.88 -5.97 26.49
C ARG A 64 2.48 -5.60 25.97
N ASN A 65 2.04 -6.28 24.92
CA ASN A 65 0.75 -6.08 24.25
C ASN A 65 0.58 -4.74 23.52
N GLU A 66 1.65 -3.99 23.27
CA GLU A 66 1.61 -2.73 22.50
C GLU A 66 1.71 -2.97 20.98
N ALA A 67 1.07 -4.04 20.49
CA ALA A 67 1.16 -4.42 19.08
C ALA A 67 0.53 -3.35 18.17
N PRO A 68 1.14 -3.04 17.02
CA PRO A 68 0.68 -1.92 16.22
C PRO A 68 -0.71 -2.07 15.61
N GLY A 69 -1.54 -1.05 15.75
CA GLY A 69 -2.93 -1.04 15.24
C GLY A 69 -3.76 -2.25 15.69
N ARG A 70 -3.46 -2.88 16.84
CA ARG A 70 -4.05 -4.15 17.29
C ARG A 70 -5.58 -4.16 17.33
N ASP A 71 -6.18 -3.02 17.65
CA ASP A 71 -7.65 -2.90 17.78
C ASP A 71 -8.34 -2.66 16.43
N SER A 72 -7.58 -2.50 15.34
CA SER A 72 -8.09 -2.27 14.00
C SER A 72 -7.94 -3.54 13.15
N PRO A 73 -9.03 -4.13 12.65
CA PRO A 73 -8.98 -5.32 11.79
C PRO A 73 -8.26 -5.07 10.46
N ILE A 74 -8.13 -3.82 10.03
CA ILE A 74 -7.39 -3.43 8.84
C ILE A 74 -6.29 -2.45 9.24
N ARG A 75 -5.06 -2.73 8.82
CA ARG A 75 -3.89 -1.89 9.10
C ARG A 75 -3.21 -1.51 7.80
N ILE A 76 -3.10 -0.22 7.54
CA ILE A 76 -2.24 0.33 6.49
C ILE A 76 -0.87 0.50 7.11
N VAL A 77 0.10 -0.31 6.70
CA VAL A 77 1.48 -0.24 7.16
C VAL A 77 2.32 0.41 6.07
N HIS A 78 2.96 1.53 6.39
CA HIS A 78 3.84 2.24 5.46
C HIS A 78 5.27 2.21 5.97
N LEU A 79 6.13 1.46 5.27
CA LEU A 79 7.55 1.38 5.54
C LEU A 79 8.29 2.52 4.84
N TRP A 80 9.10 3.27 5.60
CA TRP A 80 9.80 4.46 5.14
C TRP A 80 11.15 4.66 5.84
N SER A 81 11.93 5.63 5.37
CA SER A 81 13.21 6.04 5.96
C SER A 81 13.40 7.57 5.81
N VAL A 82 14.15 8.20 6.72
CA VAL A 82 14.49 9.63 6.63
C VAL A 82 15.34 9.94 5.41
N ASP A 83 16.09 8.96 4.91
CA ASP A 83 16.96 9.07 3.73
C ASP A 83 16.27 8.64 2.43
N CYS A 84 14.94 8.46 2.46
CA CYS A 84 14.13 8.14 1.29
C CYS A 84 13.38 9.40 0.80
N PRO A 85 13.80 10.05 -0.30
CA PRO A 85 13.16 11.28 -0.76
C PRO A 85 11.67 11.15 -1.06
N PRO A 86 11.18 10.11 -1.79
CA PRO A 86 9.75 9.95 -2.03
C PRO A 86 8.95 9.85 -0.73
N CYS A 87 9.48 9.14 0.27
CA CYS A 87 8.86 8.99 1.57
C CYS A 87 8.58 10.35 2.25
N ARG A 88 9.58 11.26 2.23
CA ARG A 88 9.45 12.58 2.86
C ARG A 88 8.35 13.44 2.24
N TYR A 89 8.20 13.38 0.92
CA TYR A 89 7.19 14.16 0.19
C TYR A 89 5.78 13.59 0.38
N GLU A 90 5.65 12.28 0.57
CA GLU A 90 4.36 11.58 0.66
C GLU A 90 3.79 11.54 2.08
N LEU A 91 4.65 11.53 3.09
CA LEU A 91 4.31 11.39 4.51
C LEU A 91 3.13 12.28 4.96
N PRO A 92 3.12 13.62 4.76
CA PRO A 92 2.03 14.47 5.23
C PRO A 92 0.69 14.17 4.55
N ARG A 93 0.71 13.73 3.29
CA ARG A 93 -0.51 13.36 2.57
C ARG A 93 -1.04 12.02 3.06
N LEU A 94 -0.16 11.04 3.24
CA LEU A 94 -0.53 9.72 3.70
C LEU A 94 -1.10 9.75 5.13
N GLN A 95 -0.50 10.54 6.03
CA GLN A 95 -1.05 10.74 7.39
C GLN A 95 -2.46 11.33 7.38
N ARG A 96 -2.74 12.30 6.51
CA ARG A 96 -4.10 12.86 6.35
C ARG A 96 -5.09 11.81 5.85
N ILE A 97 -4.69 11.00 4.87
CA ILE A 97 -5.52 9.90 4.35
C ILE A 97 -5.80 8.87 5.45
N GLY A 98 -4.78 8.44 6.19
CA GLY A 98 -4.95 7.49 7.30
C GLY A 98 -5.87 8.02 8.39
N LYS A 99 -5.73 9.30 8.77
CA LYS A 99 -6.62 9.96 9.73
C LYS A 99 -8.08 9.98 9.24
N GLN A 100 -8.30 10.31 7.97
CA GLN A 100 -9.63 10.35 7.36
C GLN A 100 -10.26 8.95 7.34
N LEU A 101 -9.55 7.95 6.82
CA LEU A 101 -10.01 6.56 6.78
C LEU A 101 -10.33 6.00 8.17
N ALA A 102 -9.48 6.29 9.17
CA ALA A 102 -9.73 5.87 10.55
C ALA A 102 -11.00 6.52 11.13
N SER A 103 -11.27 7.78 10.77
CA SER A 103 -12.49 8.49 11.17
C SER A 103 -13.74 7.89 10.50
N ASP A 104 -13.73 7.77 9.18
CA ASP A 104 -14.87 7.35 8.38
C ASP A 104 -15.31 5.92 8.70
N HIS A 105 -14.36 5.07 9.09
CA HIS A 105 -14.61 3.67 9.42
C HIS A 105 -14.62 3.38 10.92
N LYS A 106 -14.89 4.37 11.78
CA LYS A 106 -15.03 4.19 13.24
C LYS A 106 -13.88 3.40 13.86
N ARG A 107 -12.64 3.76 13.52
CA ARG A 107 -11.39 3.12 14.00
C ARG A 107 -11.18 1.66 13.55
N LYS A 108 -11.96 1.14 12.59
CA LYS A 108 -11.69 -0.17 11.98
C LYS A 108 -10.41 -0.21 11.13
N ILE A 109 -9.88 0.96 10.76
CA ILE A 109 -8.65 1.13 10.00
C ILE A 109 -7.64 1.87 10.87
N ALA A 110 -6.41 1.37 10.93
CA ALA A 110 -5.26 2.07 11.51
C ALA A 110 -4.19 2.33 10.44
N LEU A 111 -3.56 3.50 10.49
CA LEU A 111 -2.31 3.79 9.76
C LEU A 111 -1.14 3.61 10.74
N VAL A 112 -0.23 2.70 10.39
CA VAL A 112 1.00 2.42 11.13
C VAL A 112 2.17 2.82 10.26
N MET A 113 2.96 3.78 10.74
CA MET A 113 4.13 4.29 10.03
C MET A 113 5.37 3.59 10.57
N VAL A 114 6.04 2.76 9.77
CA VAL A 114 7.20 1.98 10.19
C VAL A 114 8.46 2.59 9.59
N SER A 115 9.37 3.06 10.43
CA SER A 115 10.64 3.66 10.02
C SER A 115 11.77 2.64 10.07
N GLU A 116 12.60 2.58 9.02
CA GLU A 116 13.90 1.91 9.07
C GLU A 116 14.96 2.77 9.78
N SER A 117 14.70 4.08 9.93
CA SER A 117 15.59 5.02 10.62
C SER A 117 15.38 4.94 12.13
N VAL A 118 16.07 4.01 12.77
CA VAL A 118 15.88 3.65 14.18
C VAL A 118 16.83 4.37 15.14
N LYS A 119 17.60 5.35 14.64
CA LYS A 119 18.38 6.26 15.48
C LYS A 119 17.54 7.48 15.85
N SER A 120 17.47 7.78 17.15
CA SER A 120 16.67 8.89 17.65
C SER A 120 17.17 10.24 17.12
N GLU A 121 18.48 10.42 16.92
CA GLU A 121 19.01 11.69 16.40
C GLU A 121 18.57 11.96 14.95
N ASP A 122 18.45 10.91 14.13
CA ASP A 122 18.02 11.02 12.74
C ASP A 122 16.56 11.45 12.65
N MET A 123 15.72 10.83 13.47
CA MET A 123 14.29 11.16 13.58
C MET A 123 14.06 12.56 14.15
N GLN A 124 14.81 12.96 15.20
CA GLN A 124 14.74 14.33 15.72
C GLN A 124 15.15 15.38 14.68
N ARG A 125 16.21 15.10 13.90
CA ARG A 125 16.62 15.98 12.80
C ARG A 125 15.54 16.06 11.73
N PHE A 126 14.89 14.94 11.43
CA PHE A 126 13.78 14.89 10.48
C PHE A 126 12.59 15.74 10.94
N GLU A 127 12.15 15.63 12.20
CA GLU A 127 11.07 16.46 12.75
C GLU A 127 11.39 17.97 12.71
N LYS A 128 12.67 18.34 12.90
CA LYS A 128 13.14 19.74 12.80
C LYS A 128 13.04 20.32 11.39
N LEU A 129 12.85 19.49 10.35
CA LEU A 129 12.56 19.97 8.98
C LEU A 129 11.12 20.48 8.82
N GLY A 130 10.32 20.49 9.90
CA GLY A 130 8.93 20.95 9.88
C GLY A 130 7.93 19.87 9.44
N ILE A 131 8.38 18.63 9.30
CA ILE A 131 7.49 17.49 9.02
C ILE A 131 6.99 16.96 10.35
N GLN A 132 5.71 17.20 10.63
CA GLN A 132 5.07 16.70 11.84
C GLN A 132 4.75 15.20 11.68
N LEU A 133 5.36 14.36 12.52
CA LEU A 133 4.99 12.97 12.62
C LEU A 133 3.70 12.85 13.43
N THR A 134 2.64 12.33 12.82
CA THR A 134 1.34 12.13 13.46
C THR A 134 0.91 10.67 13.34
N GLY A 135 0.02 10.26 14.23
CA GLY A 135 -0.44 8.87 14.29
C GLY A 135 0.60 7.94 14.92
N GLU A 136 0.47 6.66 14.63
CA GLU A 136 1.27 5.61 15.25
C GLU A 136 2.60 5.43 14.52
N GLN A 137 3.69 5.82 15.18
CA GLN A 137 5.05 5.79 14.65
C GLN A 137 5.83 4.64 15.28
N ARG A 138 6.32 3.74 14.44
CA ARG A 138 7.02 2.50 14.82
C ARG A 138 8.39 2.43 14.15
N GLY A 139 9.35 1.74 14.75
CA GLY A 139 10.70 1.58 14.24
C GLY A 139 11.05 0.10 14.07
N ASP A 140 11.56 -0.29 12.90
CA ASP A 140 11.97 -1.68 12.63
C ASP A 140 13.40 -1.97 13.11
N SER A 141 13.64 -1.79 14.42
CA SER A 141 14.99 -1.89 15.00
C SER A 141 15.62 -3.27 14.87
N ALA A 142 14.80 -4.31 14.78
CA ALA A 142 15.25 -5.70 14.57
C ALA A 142 15.26 -6.12 13.08
N GLY A 143 14.95 -5.21 12.16
CA GLY A 143 14.85 -5.48 10.72
C GLY A 143 13.86 -6.60 10.39
N SER A 144 12.83 -6.78 11.21
CA SER A 144 11.87 -7.89 11.13
C SER A 144 10.90 -7.70 9.97
N VAL A 145 10.38 -6.49 9.81
CA VAL A 145 9.48 -6.11 8.70
C VAL A 145 10.28 -6.08 7.41
N GLN A 146 11.45 -5.45 7.40
CA GLN A 146 12.37 -5.42 6.26
C GLN A 146 12.66 -6.85 5.77
N ARG A 147 13.09 -7.76 6.66
CA ARG A 147 13.37 -9.15 6.27
C ARG A 147 12.15 -9.88 5.72
N ALA A 148 10.98 -9.71 6.33
CA ALA A 148 9.74 -10.33 5.85
C ALA A 148 9.38 -9.85 4.44
N LEU A 149 9.50 -8.54 4.16
CA LEU A 149 9.31 -8.00 2.81
C LEU A 149 10.34 -8.58 1.83
N MET A 150 11.62 -8.60 2.21
CA MET A 150 12.69 -9.10 1.34
C MET A 150 12.57 -10.59 0.99
N GLN A 151 12.01 -11.40 1.89
CA GLN A 151 11.73 -12.81 1.65
C GLN A 151 10.57 -13.01 0.67
N ALA A 152 9.58 -12.11 0.70
CA ALA A 152 8.40 -12.13 -0.15
C ALA A 152 8.67 -11.57 -1.56
N LEU A 153 9.59 -10.62 -1.68
CA LEU A 153 9.89 -9.96 -2.95
C LEU A 153 10.69 -10.89 -3.90
N PRO A 154 10.23 -11.05 -5.17
CA PRO A 154 10.98 -11.74 -6.21
C PRO A 154 12.43 -11.23 -6.27
N GLN A 155 13.38 -12.09 -6.67
CA GLN A 155 14.79 -11.68 -6.72
C GLN A 155 14.96 -10.40 -7.55
N TYR A 156 15.37 -9.34 -6.85
CA TYR A 156 15.71 -8.06 -7.42
C TYR A 156 17.00 -8.22 -8.23
N VAL A 157 16.92 -8.05 -9.54
CA VAL A 157 18.09 -7.84 -10.39
C VAL A 157 18.06 -6.36 -10.75
N GLU A 158 18.84 -5.53 -10.05
CA GLU A 158 19.09 -4.20 -10.58
C GLU A 158 19.79 -4.34 -11.94
N PRO A 159 19.31 -3.68 -13.00
CA PRO A 159 20.20 -3.28 -14.06
C PRO A 159 21.22 -2.32 -13.44
N ALA A 160 22.45 -2.80 -13.27
CA ALA A 160 23.55 -2.14 -12.59
C ALA A 160 23.63 -0.63 -12.88
N SER A 161 23.17 0.21 -11.96
CA SER A 161 23.57 1.61 -11.95
C SER A 161 23.36 2.32 -10.61
N ARG A 162 24.51 2.70 -10.03
CA ARG A 162 24.75 3.83 -9.11
C ARG A 162 24.51 3.61 -7.61
N SER A 163 25.45 2.90 -7.00
CA SER A 163 25.99 3.27 -5.69
C SER A 163 27.45 2.82 -5.59
N SER A 164 28.36 3.76 -5.29
CA SER A 164 29.81 3.54 -5.12
C SER A 164 30.19 3.14 -3.69
N ALA A 165 29.25 2.61 -2.91
CA ALA A 165 29.52 2.00 -1.62
C ALA A 165 29.12 0.51 -1.64
N PRO A 166 29.97 -0.42 -1.19
CA PRO A 166 29.62 -1.82 -1.09
C PRO A 166 28.62 -2.02 0.04
N HIS A 167 27.33 -1.86 -0.24
CA HIS A 167 26.27 -2.37 0.62
C HIS A 167 26.10 -3.85 0.27
N PHE A 168 26.64 -4.72 1.13
CA PHE A 168 26.43 -6.16 1.03
C PHE A 168 25.02 -6.51 1.50
N GLY A 169 24.03 -6.45 0.60
CA GLY A 169 22.66 -6.88 0.89
C GLY A 169 21.63 -6.30 -0.09
N ARG A 170 20.49 -6.99 -0.23
CA ARG A 170 19.30 -6.41 -0.89
C ARG A 170 18.57 -5.52 0.12
N GLU A 171 18.32 -4.26 -0.22
CA GLU A 171 17.45 -3.34 0.53
C GLU A 171 16.02 -3.36 -0.05
N PRO A 172 14.98 -3.09 0.77
CA PRO A 172 13.62 -3.01 0.26
C PRO A 172 13.45 -1.76 -0.62
N PRO A 173 12.61 -1.85 -1.67
CA PRO A 173 12.30 -0.72 -2.55
C PRO A 173 11.41 0.30 -1.84
N LEU A 174 11.98 1.13 -0.96
CA LEU A 174 11.25 2.15 -0.23
C LEU A 174 10.67 3.24 -1.16
N PRO A 175 9.50 3.82 -0.82
CA PRO A 175 8.59 3.39 0.25
C PRO A 175 7.85 2.09 -0.12
N VAL A 176 7.42 1.33 0.89
CA VAL A 176 6.51 0.18 0.68
C VAL A 176 5.27 0.38 1.54
N THR A 177 4.08 0.34 0.93
CA THR A 177 2.81 0.39 1.66
C THR A 177 2.08 -0.93 1.51
N VAL A 178 1.77 -1.60 2.61
CA VAL A 178 0.96 -2.81 2.61
C VAL A 178 -0.29 -2.60 3.44
N VAL A 179 -1.39 -3.25 3.03
CA VAL A 179 -2.63 -3.28 3.80
C VAL A 179 -2.81 -4.68 4.34
N LEU A 180 -2.84 -4.78 5.66
CA LEU A 180 -2.92 -6.03 6.39
C LEU A 180 -4.34 -6.26 6.93
N ASP A 181 -4.75 -7.51 6.99
CA ASP A 181 -5.92 -7.93 7.76
C ASP A 181 -5.60 -8.13 9.25
N SER A 182 -6.56 -8.66 10.01
CA SER A 182 -6.44 -8.90 11.45
C SER A 182 -5.34 -9.91 11.82
N GLU A 183 -4.92 -10.75 10.88
CA GLU A 183 -3.87 -11.76 11.05
C GLU A 183 -2.50 -11.28 10.59
N ASN A 184 -2.34 -9.99 10.29
CA ASN A 184 -1.14 -9.39 9.71
C ASN A 184 -0.80 -9.95 8.32
N VAL A 185 -1.79 -10.48 7.58
CA VAL A 185 -1.58 -10.98 6.22
C VAL A 185 -1.82 -9.86 5.22
N VAL A 186 -0.90 -9.70 4.28
CA VAL A 186 -0.98 -8.68 3.21
C VAL A 186 -2.14 -8.99 2.26
N ARG A 187 -3.09 -8.05 2.17
CA ARG A 187 -4.22 -8.08 1.24
C ARG A 187 -4.07 -7.11 0.08
N LEU A 188 -3.30 -6.05 0.26
CA LEU A 188 -2.92 -5.09 -0.78
C LEU A 188 -1.47 -4.68 -0.57
N ALA A 189 -0.74 -4.40 -1.65
CA ALA A 189 0.63 -3.92 -1.59
C ALA A 189 0.87 -2.85 -2.65
N PHE A 190 1.67 -1.85 -2.29
CA PHE A 190 2.14 -0.77 -3.15
C PHE A 190 3.65 -0.64 -2.94
N VAL A 191 4.41 -0.87 -4.00
CA VAL A 191 5.87 -0.85 -3.96
C VAL A 191 6.38 0.41 -4.65
N GLY A 192 7.24 1.16 -3.95
CA GLY A 192 7.71 2.48 -4.34
C GLY A 192 6.68 3.59 -4.10
N SER A 193 6.98 4.76 -4.67
CA SER A 193 6.20 5.99 -4.53
C SER A 193 4.69 5.81 -4.79
N LEU A 194 3.87 6.42 -3.92
CA LEU A 194 2.42 6.55 -4.08
C LEU A 194 2.01 7.78 -4.89
N GLU A 195 2.95 8.54 -5.44
CA GLU A 195 2.64 9.70 -6.28
C GLU A 195 1.70 9.30 -7.44
N GLY A 196 0.60 10.02 -7.59
CA GLY A 196 -0.48 9.68 -8.54
C GLY A 196 -1.34 8.46 -8.18
N ARG A 197 -1.02 7.70 -7.12
CA ARG A 197 -1.67 6.44 -6.73
C ARG A 197 -2.43 6.49 -5.41
N HIS A 198 -2.48 7.63 -4.74
CA HIS A 198 -3.19 7.78 -3.47
C HIS A 198 -4.68 7.44 -3.58
N GLY A 199 -5.33 7.76 -4.71
CA GLY A 199 -6.73 7.39 -4.96
C GLY A 199 -6.92 5.88 -5.14
N GLU A 200 -5.94 5.20 -5.76
CA GLU A 200 -5.92 3.74 -5.89
C GLU A 200 -5.84 3.08 -4.50
N LEU A 201 -4.97 3.58 -3.62
CA LEU A 201 -4.86 3.12 -2.23
C LEU A 201 -6.19 3.26 -1.49
N VAL A 202 -6.81 4.46 -1.51
CA VAL A 202 -8.09 4.71 -0.83
C VAL A 202 -9.18 3.78 -1.35
N ALA A 203 -9.38 3.73 -2.67
CA ALA A 203 -10.41 2.89 -3.28
C ALA A 203 -10.18 1.39 -3.04
N ALA A 204 -8.93 0.94 -2.95
CA ALA A 204 -8.61 -0.45 -2.63
C ALA A 204 -8.90 -0.79 -1.16
N VAL A 205 -8.52 0.10 -0.23
CA VAL A 205 -8.82 -0.07 1.20
C VAL A 205 -10.33 -0.07 1.45
N GLU A 206 -11.08 0.85 0.85
CA GLU A 206 -12.55 0.90 0.99
C GLU A 206 -13.20 -0.42 0.54
N ARG A 207 -12.79 -0.96 -0.61
CA ARG A 207 -13.27 -2.27 -1.10
C ARG A 207 -12.93 -3.41 -0.14
N LEU A 208 -11.72 -3.40 0.42
CA LEU A 208 -11.31 -4.41 1.39
C LEU A 208 -12.18 -4.36 2.65
N VAL A 209 -12.42 -3.15 3.18
CA VAL A 209 -13.28 -2.95 4.35
C VAL A 209 -14.69 -3.50 4.11
N GLN A 210 -15.26 -3.23 2.93
CA GLN A 210 -16.56 -3.76 2.57
C GLN A 210 -16.55 -5.30 2.55
N SER A 211 -15.54 -5.91 1.93
CA SER A 211 -15.41 -7.37 1.86
C SER A 211 -15.26 -8.04 3.24
N GLU A 212 -14.54 -7.41 4.18
CA GLU A 212 -14.41 -7.91 5.54
C GLU A 212 -15.73 -7.79 6.31
N GLN A 213 -16.49 -6.73 6.10
CA GLN A 213 -17.81 -6.57 6.73
C GLN A 213 -18.81 -7.62 6.23
N GLU A 214 -18.79 -7.94 4.94
CA GLU A 214 -19.61 -9.00 4.35
C GLU A 214 -19.21 -10.38 4.88
N ARG A 215 -17.90 -10.65 5.04
CA ARG A 215 -17.40 -11.91 5.66
C ARG A 215 -17.85 -12.08 7.10
N LEU A 216 -17.88 -11.00 7.87
CA LEU A 216 -18.21 -11.02 9.30
C LEU A 216 -19.72 -10.94 9.58
N ALA A 217 -20.54 -10.64 8.56
CA ALA A 217 -21.98 -10.62 8.71
C ALA A 217 -22.53 -12.05 8.90
N PRO A 218 -23.44 -12.29 9.87
CA PRO A 218 -24.04 -13.60 10.04
C PRO A 218 -24.80 -14.01 8.75
N PRO A 219 -24.79 -15.31 8.38
CA PRO A 219 -25.49 -15.78 7.21
C PRO A 219 -26.98 -15.41 7.33
N GLN A 220 -27.49 -14.65 6.38
CA GLN A 220 -28.91 -14.32 6.33
C GLN A 220 -29.69 -15.61 6.05
N THR A 221 -30.25 -16.22 7.09
CA THR A 221 -31.27 -17.26 6.94
C THR A 221 -32.45 -16.65 6.18
N ASN A 222 -32.55 -16.95 4.88
CA ASN A 222 -33.75 -16.72 4.08
C ASN A 222 -34.90 -17.54 4.69
N ARG A 223 -35.58 -16.96 5.66
CA ARG A 223 -36.74 -17.53 6.35
C ARG A 223 -37.98 -16.72 5.99
N SER A 224 -38.39 -16.74 4.72
CA SER A 224 -39.78 -16.46 4.35
C SER A 224 -40.03 -16.73 2.86
N LEU A 225 -40.64 -17.88 2.57
CA LEU A 225 -41.62 -18.09 1.48
C LEU A 225 -42.16 -19.52 1.55
N VAL A 226 -42.69 -19.91 2.73
CA VAL A 226 -43.71 -20.96 2.84
C VAL A 226 -44.77 -20.45 3.81
N ALA A 227 -45.42 -19.34 3.44
CA ALA A 227 -46.81 -19.12 3.82
C ALA A 227 -47.60 -19.91 2.77
N GLY A 228 -48.06 -21.12 3.07
CA GLY A 228 -49.24 -21.25 3.93
C GLY A 228 -50.47 -20.88 3.09
N ARG A 229 -50.71 -21.64 2.02
CA ARG A 229 -51.94 -21.61 1.23
C ARG A 229 -53.03 -22.25 2.09
N GLU A 230 -53.65 -21.48 2.99
CA GLU A 230 -54.90 -21.88 3.63
C GLU A 230 -56.06 -21.53 2.70
N ASP A 231 -56.51 -22.54 1.95
CA ASP A 231 -57.81 -22.55 1.30
C ASP A 231 -58.92 -22.53 2.37
N LYS A 232 -59.54 -21.37 2.62
CA LYS A 232 -60.86 -21.29 3.25
C LYS A 232 -61.92 -21.04 2.18
N ASN A 233 -62.23 -22.10 1.45
CA ASN A 233 -63.49 -22.20 0.72
C ASN A 233 -64.42 -23.11 1.54
N SER A 234 -65.27 -22.52 2.38
CA SER A 234 -66.44 -23.23 2.89
C SER A 234 -67.67 -22.35 2.82
N ARG A 235 -68.51 -22.76 1.86
CA ARG A 235 -69.84 -22.34 1.48
C ARG A 235 -70.75 -22.09 2.68
N LYS A 236 -71.49 -20.97 2.65
CA LYS A 236 -72.88 -20.95 3.13
C LYS A 236 -73.73 -21.76 2.13
N PRO A 237 -74.71 -22.53 2.62
CA PRO A 237 -76.08 -22.12 2.32
C PRO A 237 -77.10 -22.39 3.44
N GLN A 238 -78.20 -21.63 3.32
CA GLN A 238 -79.50 -21.67 4.00
C GLN A 238 -79.57 -21.00 5.37
#